data_AF-A0A1V4MDZ5-F1
#
_entry.id   AF-A0A1V4MDZ5-F1
#
_cell.length_a   1.000
_cell.length_b   1.000
_cell.length_c   1.000
_cell.angle_alpha   90.00
_cell.angle_beta   90.00
_cell.angle_gamma   90.00
#
_symmetry.space_group_name_H-M   'P 1'
#
loop_
_entity.id
_entity.type
_entity.pdbx_description
1 polymer ?
#
loop_
_entity_poly.entity_id
_entity_poly.type
_entity_poly.pdbx_seq_one_letter_code
_entity_poly.pdbx_strand_id
1 'polypeptide(L)'
;MLRKESITESRKVYSSCTAKLFVVLALSYLLLIGMHTRIMADDNNAEKGFAEVIDINLQARCPSMQGLPEDSKDVKGFRHKAHAKEYLKGNATFTAVKYDGKFTCTACHPGSSSENEISREPICERLSGVLANEGGPKNLKKYYHEVCLDCHKNMHKADKATGPVKCIGCHIK
;
A
#
# COMPACT_ATOMS: atom_id res chain seq x y z
N MET A 1 -37.87 -64.29 47.58
CA MET A 1 -36.56 -64.05 48.21
C MET A 1 -35.49 -64.04 47.12
N LEU A 2 -34.57 -63.07 47.23
CA LEU A 2 -33.47 -62.66 46.35
C LEU A 2 -32.66 -63.74 45.60
N ARG A 3 -32.21 -63.42 44.37
CA ARG A 3 -30.76 -63.38 44.03
C ARG A 3 -30.49 -62.46 42.84
N LYS A 4 -29.75 -61.38 43.08
CA LYS A 4 -29.15 -60.46 42.08
C LYS A 4 -27.65 -60.74 42.04
N GLU A 5 -27.14 -61.18 40.90
CA GLU A 5 -25.74 -61.19 40.49
C GLU A 5 -25.77 -61.01 38.95
N SER A 6 -24.96 -60.25 38.23
CA SER A 6 -23.96 -59.22 38.49
C SER A 6 -23.89 -58.38 37.19
N ILE A 7 -23.95 -57.04 37.23
CA ILE A 7 -23.88 -56.16 36.03
C ILE A 7 -22.79 -55.11 36.25
N THR A 8 -21.62 -55.55 36.69
CA THR A 8 -20.55 -54.62 37.11
C THR A 8 -19.25 -54.75 36.30
N GLU A 9 -19.08 -55.80 35.49
CA GLU A 9 -17.83 -55.98 34.73
C GLU A 9 -17.83 -55.30 33.35
N SER A 10 -18.98 -55.12 32.70
CA SER A 10 -19.04 -54.62 31.32
C SER A 10 -18.81 -53.11 31.17
N ARG A 11 -18.88 -52.32 32.27
CA ARG A 11 -18.67 -50.86 32.22
C ARG A 11 -17.21 -50.43 32.18
N LYS A 12 -16.27 -51.23 32.70
CA LYS A 12 -14.85 -50.83 32.75
C LYS A 12 -14.16 -50.93 31.39
N VAL A 13 -14.58 -51.86 30.54
CA VAL A 13 -13.97 -52.07 29.21
C VAL A 13 -14.39 -50.98 28.22
N TYR A 14 -15.66 -50.56 28.26
CA TYR A 14 -16.20 -49.56 27.32
C TYR A 14 -15.73 -48.13 27.58
N SER A 15 -15.41 -47.79 28.83
CA SER A 15 -14.92 -46.45 29.22
C SER A 15 -13.44 -46.21 28.86
N SER A 16 -12.66 -47.28 28.67
CA SER A 16 -11.23 -47.22 28.36
C SER A 16 -10.96 -47.02 26.85
N CYS A 17 -11.81 -47.59 26.00
CA CYS A 17 -11.65 -47.53 24.54
C CYS A 17 -12.04 -46.18 23.93
N THR A 18 -13.05 -45.51 24.49
CA THR A 18 -13.53 -44.22 23.97
C THR A 18 -12.58 -43.08 24.33
N ALA A 19 -12.06 -43.04 25.56
CA ALA A 19 -11.14 -41.99 26.00
C ALA A 19 -9.82 -41.96 25.20
N LYS A 20 -9.27 -43.14 24.85
CA LYS A 20 -8.03 -43.22 24.04
C LYS A 20 -8.25 -42.78 22.59
N LEU A 21 -9.42 -43.05 22.01
CA LEU A 21 -9.74 -42.68 20.62
C LEU A 21 -9.87 -41.16 20.46
N PHE A 22 -10.49 -40.47 21.43
CA PHE A 22 -10.61 -39.01 21.41
C PHE A 22 -9.27 -38.28 21.62
N VAL A 23 -8.36 -38.83 22.42
CA VAL A 23 -7.01 -38.25 22.61
C VAL A 23 -6.18 -38.36 21.32
N VAL A 24 -6.25 -39.49 20.61
CA VAL A 24 -5.54 -39.69 19.33
C VAL A 24 -6.14 -38.82 18.21
N LEU A 25 -7.47 -38.67 18.17
CA LEU A 25 -8.15 -37.76 17.24
C LEU A 25 -7.83 -36.28 17.52
N ALA A 26 -7.76 -35.86 18.78
CA ALA A 26 -7.38 -34.49 19.13
C ALA A 26 -5.91 -34.18 18.81
N LEU A 27 -4.99 -35.13 19.01
CA LEU A 27 -3.57 -34.98 18.65
C LEU A 27 -3.34 -34.93 17.14
N SER A 28 -4.08 -35.72 16.35
CA SER A 28 -4.00 -35.68 14.88
C SER A 28 -4.57 -34.38 14.30
N TYR A 29 -5.63 -33.82 14.88
CA TYR A 29 -6.17 -32.52 14.48
C TYR A 29 -5.19 -31.36 14.80
N LEU A 30 -4.52 -31.41 15.97
CA LEU A 30 -3.48 -30.45 16.34
C LEU A 30 -2.23 -30.54 15.43
N LEU A 31 -1.86 -31.74 14.98
CA LEU A 31 -0.79 -31.93 13.99
C LEU A 31 -1.16 -31.40 12.60
N LEU A 32 -2.42 -31.54 12.17
CA LEU A 32 -2.90 -31.02 10.88
C LEU A 32 -3.01 -29.48 10.87
N ILE A 33 -3.38 -28.86 11.99
CA ILE A 33 -3.35 -27.38 12.11
C ILE A 33 -1.90 -26.86 12.16
N GLY A 34 -0.98 -27.61 12.77
CA GLY A 34 0.44 -27.23 12.87
C GLY A 34 1.23 -27.26 11.56
N MET A 35 0.72 -27.94 10.52
CA MET A 35 1.40 -28.03 9.21
C MET A 35 0.97 -26.97 8.20
N HIS A 36 -0.07 -26.17 8.49
CA HIS A 36 -0.49 -25.05 7.62
C HIS A 36 0.24 -23.72 7.89
N THR A 37 1.16 -23.66 8.85
CA THR A 37 1.89 -22.44 9.20
C THR A 37 3.34 -22.39 8.70
N ARG A 38 3.71 -23.26 7.75
CA ARG A 38 5.05 -23.26 7.13
C ARG A 38 5.01 -23.12 5.63
N ILE A 39 4.44 -22.03 5.13
CA ILE A 39 4.73 -21.52 3.80
C ILE A 39 4.94 -20.00 3.91
N MET A 40 6.18 -19.61 3.63
CA MET A 40 6.71 -18.25 3.40
C MET A 40 6.89 -17.39 4.66
N ALA A 41 8.05 -17.55 5.30
CA ALA A 41 8.77 -16.39 5.81
C ALA A 41 9.13 -15.53 4.58
N ASP A 42 8.38 -14.45 4.37
CA ASP A 42 8.87 -13.31 3.61
C ASP A 42 9.34 -12.29 4.63
N ASP A 43 10.65 -12.19 4.73
CA ASP A 43 11.36 -11.26 5.58
C ASP A 43 11.21 -9.86 4.98
N ASN A 44 10.07 -9.21 5.23
CA ASN A 44 9.97 -7.77 5.14
C ASN A 44 9.06 -7.25 6.24
N ASN A 45 9.67 -7.10 7.42
CA ASN A 45 9.29 -6.09 8.40
C ASN A 45 9.50 -4.69 7.78
N ALA A 46 8.68 -4.37 6.78
CA ALA A 46 8.33 -2.99 6.54
C ALA A 46 7.25 -2.68 7.57
N GLU A 47 7.51 -1.71 8.46
CA GLU A 47 6.41 -0.93 9.00
C GLU A 47 5.43 -0.65 7.85
N LYS A 48 4.15 -0.99 8.02
CA LYS A 48 3.06 -0.71 7.06
C LYS A 48 2.88 0.81 6.90
N GLY A 49 3.86 1.47 6.34
CA GLY A 49 4.03 2.91 6.38
C GLY A 49 4.97 3.35 5.29
N PHE A 50 4.41 4.04 4.30
CA PHE A 50 5.10 5.00 3.46
C PHE A 50 6.35 4.50 2.71
N ALA A 51 6.20 4.09 1.45
CA ALA A 51 7.33 3.77 0.58
C ALA A 51 8.34 4.93 0.53
N GLU A 52 9.60 4.65 0.85
CA GLU A 52 10.63 5.68 0.97
C GLU A 52 10.97 6.31 -0.39
N VAL A 53 11.11 5.45 -1.39
CA VAL A 53 11.42 5.77 -2.78
C VAL A 53 10.45 4.99 -3.66
N ILE A 54 9.95 5.61 -4.72
CA ILE A 54 9.11 4.94 -5.72
C ILE A 54 9.55 5.34 -7.13
N ASP A 55 9.30 4.46 -8.08
CA ASP A 55 9.30 4.83 -9.49
C ASP A 55 7.89 5.25 -9.91
N ILE A 56 7.80 6.39 -10.59
CA ILE A 56 6.56 6.88 -11.20
C ILE A 56 6.61 6.47 -12.68
N ASN A 57 6.08 5.28 -12.95
CA ASN A 57 5.83 4.76 -14.28
C ASN A 57 4.36 4.33 -14.34
N LEU A 58 3.52 5.15 -14.95
CA LEU A 58 2.06 5.02 -14.82
C LEU A 58 1.48 4.04 -15.82
N GLN A 59 2.13 3.87 -16.96
CA GLN A 59 1.74 2.83 -17.90
C GLN A 59 2.04 1.44 -17.34
N ALA A 60 3.17 1.25 -16.66
CA ALA A 60 3.48 -0.01 -15.97
C ALA A 60 2.55 -0.26 -14.77
N ARG A 61 2.22 0.79 -14.02
CA ARG A 61 1.34 0.68 -12.83
C ARG A 61 -0.14 0.54 -13.16
N CYS A 62 -0.59 1.13 -14.27
CA CYS A 62 -1.99 1.18 -14.67
C CYS A 62 -2.17 0.77 -16.14
N PRO A 63 -1.82 -0.47 -16.52
CA PRO A 63 -1.79 -0.91 -17.92
C PRO A 63 -3.17 -0.90 -18.60
N SER A 64 -4.25 -0.98 -17.81
CA SER A 64 -5.62 -1.01 -18.33
C SER A 64 -6.26 0.39 -18.49
N MET A 65 -5.57 1.47 -18.11
CA MET A 65 -6.11 2.82 -18.26
C MET A 65 -6.06 3.26 -19.72
N GLN A 66 -7.24 3.50 -20.30
CA GLN A 66 -7.37 3.91 -21.69
C GLN A 66 -6.98 5.38 -21.89
N GLY A 67 -6.39 5.69 -23.05
CA GLY A 67 -6.08 7.05 -23.46
C GLY A 67 -4.87 7.70 -22.78
N LEU A 68 -4.15 6.98 -21.91
CA LEU A 68 -2.86 7.44 -21.41
C LEU A 68 -1.88 7.60 -22.58
N PRO A 69 -1.09 8.70 -22.60
CA PRO A 69 0.00 8.81 -23.56
C PRO A 69 1.06 7.74 -23.29
N GLU A 70 1.80 7.36 -24.34
CA GLU A 70 2.94 6.46 -24.20
C GLU A 70 3.96 7.00 -23.18
N ASP A 71 4.28 6.19 -22.18
CA ASP A 71 5.21 6.53 -21.13
C ASP A 71 6.65 6.32 -21.61
N SER A 72 7.20 7.36 -22.23
CA SER A 72 8.60 7.41 -22.67
C SER A 72 9.52 8.13 -21.67
N LYS A 73 8.97 8.53 -20.52
CA LYS A 73 9.56 9.46 -19.56
C LYS A 73 9.10 9.10 -18.14
N ASP A 74 9.42 7.89 -17.71
CA ASP A 74 9.25 7.52 -16.31
C ASP A 74 10.14 8.38 -15.40
N VAL A 75 9.76 8.51 -14.14
CA VAL A 75 10.58 9.14 -13.10
C VAL A 75 11.05 8.06 -12.15
N LYS A 76 12.35 7.77 -12.20
CA LYS A 76 12.99 6.76 -11.36
C LYS A 76 13.46 7.37 -10.05
N GLY A 77 13.33 6.64 -8.95
CA GLY A 77 13.90 7.03 -7.67
C GLY A 77 13.24 8.24 -7.01
N PHE A 78 11.96 8.50 -7.25
CA PHE A 78 11.25 9.59 -6.60
C PHE A 78 11.21 9.39 -5.08
N ARG A 79 11.85 10.30 -4.34
CA ARG A 79 11.92 10.27 -2.86
C ARG A 79 10.58 10.64 -2.22
N HIS A 80 9.61 9.75 -2.31
CA HIS A 80 8.23 9.97 -1.85
C HIS A 80 8.18 10.38 -0.37
N LYS A 81 8.91 9.69 0.52
CA LYS A 81 8.88 9.97 1.98
C LYS A 81 9.43 11.32 2.33
N ALA A 82 10.53 11.69 1.69
CA ALA A 82 11.13 12.99 1.88
C ALA A 82 10.19 14.10 1.39
N HIS A 83 9.51 13.92 0.24
CA HIS A 83 8.52 14.91 -0.22
C HIS A 83 7.41 15.13 0.81
N ALA A 84 6.77 14.06 1.28
CA ALA A 84 5.67 14.19 2.23
C ALA A 84 6.12 14.72 3.60
N LYS A 85 7.21 14.18 4.18
CA LYS A 85 7.56 14.45 5.57
C LYS A 85 8.49 15.65 5.76
N GLU A 86 9.22 16.06 4.71
CA GLU A 86 10.27 17.06 4.81
C GLU A 86 10.07 18.19 3.80
N TYR A 87 10.10 17.89 2.50
CA TYR A 87 10.26 18.91 1.46
C TYR A 87 9.02 19.78 1.22
N LEU A 88 7.82 19.25 1.44
CA LEU A 88 6.59 20.02 1.23
C LEU A 88 6.25 20.95 2.42
N LYS A 89 6.83 20.72 3.60
CA LYS A 89 6.51 21.53 4.79
C LYS A 89 6.98 22.97 4.58
N GLY A 90 6.07 23.93 4.74
CA GLY A 90 6.36 25.36 4.61
C GLY A 90 6.50 25.88 3.18
N ASN A 91 6.29 25.04 2.15
CA ASN A 91 6.51 25.41 0.74
C ASN A 91 5.21 25.54 -0.09
N ALA A 92 4.04 25.55 0.57
CA ALA A 92 2.75 25.56 -0.13
C ALA A 92 2.53 26.82 -0.99
N THR A 93 3.24 27.92 -0.70
CA THR A 93 3.16 29.16 -1.46
C THR A 93 3.85 29.10 -2.83
N PHE A 94 4.65 28.06 -3.11
CA PHE A 94 5.38 27.91 -4.38
C PHE A 94 4.63 27.09 -5.43
N THR A 95 3.46 26.55 -5.12
CA THR A 95 2.63 25.75 -6.04
C THR A 95 1.22 26.33 -6.18
N ALA A 96 0.60 26.10 -7.33
CA ALA A 96 -0.83 26.37 -7.52
C ALA A 96 -1.71 25.30 -6.84
N VAL A 97 -1.15 24.11 -6.58
CA VAL A 97 -1.84 23.01 -5.91
C VAL A 97 -2.00 23.36 -4.43
N LYS A 98 -3.25 23.55 -3.98
CA LYS A 98 -3.52 23.85 -2.58
C LYS A 98 -3.35 22.60 -1.73
N TYR A 99 -2.52 22.69 -0.69
CA TYR A 99 -2.38 21.66 0.32
C TYR A 99 -2.17 22.27 1.71
N ASP A 100 -2.51 21.52 2.76
CA ASP A 100 -2.25 21.92 4.14
C ASP A 100 -0.82 21.55 4.53
N GLY A 101 -0.07 22.50 5.08
CA GLY A 101 1.28 22.24 5.62
C GLY A 101 1.31 21.22 6.77
N LYS A 102 0.16 20.97 7.43
CA LYS A 102 0.00 19.90 8.44
C LYS A 102 -0.27 18.53 7.81
N PHE A 103 -0.86 18.48 6.62
CA PHE A 103 -1.13 17.25 5.87
C PHE A 103 -0.75 17.41 4.40
N THR A 104 0.55 17.28 4.16
CA THR A 104 1.20 17.51 2.86
C THR A 104 0.85 16.49 1.79
N CYS A 105 0.25 15.34 2.16
CA CYS A 105 -0.14 14.31 1.19
C CYS A 105 -1.14 14.85 0.14
N THR A 106 -1.94 15.85 0.52
CA THR A 106 -2.88 16.53 -0.40
C THR A 106 -2.20 17.28 -1.54
N ALA A 107 -0.90 17.56 -1.45
CA ALA A 107 -0.13 18.17 -2.55
C ALA A 107 -0.03 17.28 -3.80
N CYS A 108 -0.19 15.95 -3.64
CA CYS A 108 -0.13 14.99 -4.75
C CYS A 108 -1.35 14.05 -4.79
N HIS A 109 -2.06 13.93 -3.66
CA HIS A 109 -3.28 13.13 -3.52
C HIS A 109 -4.45 14.06 -3.18
N PRO A 110 -4.92 14.85 -4.16
CA PRO A 110 -6.01 15.80 -3.93
C PRO A 110 -7.29 15.07 -3.51
N GLY A 111 -8.04 15.69 -2.61
CA GLY A 111 -9.30 15.13 -2.09
C GLY A 111 -9.12 14.14 -0.93
N SER A 112 -7.91 13.68 -0.64
CA SER A 112 -7.66 12.77 0.49
C SER A 112 -7.56 13.51 1.83
N SER A 113 -8.11 12.91 2.88
CA SER A 113 -8.09 13.42 4.26
C SER A 113 -7.09 12.69 5.18
N SER A 114 -6.59 11.53 4.77
CA SER A 114 -5.62 10.73 5.55
C SER A 114 -4.77 9.79 4.70
N GLU A 115 -3.61 9.37 5.23
CA GLU A 115 -2.76 8.36 4.58
C GLU A 115 -3.48 7.01 4.39
N ASN A 116 -4.35 6.67 5.34
CA ASN A 116 -5.11 5.44 5.32
C ASN A 116 -6.21 5.44 4.24
N GLU A 117 -6.80 6.60 3.93
CA GLU A 117 -7.70 6.76 2.79
C GLU A 117 -6.94 6.53 1.47
N ILE A 118 -5.79 7.19 1.31
CA ILE A 118 -4.89 7.06 0.15
C ILE A 118 -4.49 5.60 -0.09
N SER A 119 -4.26 4.83 0.98
CA SER A 119 -3.77 3.45 0.89
C SER A 119 -4.86 2.43 0.54
N ARG A 120 -6.14 2.78 0.71
CA ARG A 120 -7.28 1.88 0.45
C ARG A 120 -7.85 2.05 -0.95
N GLU A 121 -7.72 3.24 -1.52
CA GLU A 121 -8.25 3.54 -2.85
C GLU A 121 -7.36 2.92 -3.95
N PRO A 122 -7.94 2.27 -4.97
CA PRO A 122 -7.17 1.76 -6.10
C PRO A 122 -6.42 2.89 -6.83
N ILE A 123 -5.10 2.75 -6.95
CA ILE A 123 -4.21 3.79 -7.49
C ILE A 123 -4.68 4.30 -8.87
N CYS A 124 -5.11 3.39 -9.75
CA CYS A 124 -5.50 3.72 -11.12
C CYS A 124 -6.87 4.41 -11.18
N GLU A 125 -7.81 4.06 -10.29
CA GLU A 125 -9.11 4.72 -10.21
C GLU A 125 -8.95 6.17 -9.74
N ARG A 126 -8.16 6.37 -8.68
CA ARG A 126 -7.83 7.70 -8.18
C ARG A 126 -7.14 8.56 -9.25
N LEU A 127 -6.15 8.00 -9.94
CA LEU A 127 -5.47 8.71 -11.03
C LEU A 127 -6.46 9.06 -12.16
N SER A 128 -7.34 8.14 -12.53
CA SER A 128 -8.38 8.39 -13.53
C SER A 128 -9.30 9.53 -13.12
N GLY A 129 -9.73 9.58 -11.85
CA GLY A 129 -10.57 10.66 -11.32
C GLY A 129 -9.87 12.02 -11.37
N VAL A 130 -8.59 12.07 -10.98
CA VAL A 130 -7.78 13.30 -11.08
C VAL A 130 -7.66 13.75 -12.54
N LEU A 131 -7.30 12.85 -13.45
CA LEU A 131 -7.13 13.20 -14.86
C LEU A 131 -8.46 13.60 -15.52
N ALA A 132 -9.60 13.04 -15.09
CA ALA A 132 -10.90 13.48 -15.57
C ALA A 132 -11.16 14.96 -15.26
N ASN A 133 -10.82 15.41 -14.04
CA ASN A 133 -10.90 16.82 -13.65
C ASN A 133 -9.94 17.72 -14.43
N GLU A 134 -8.81 17.16 -14.88
CA GLU A 134 -7.82 17.85 -15.73
C GLU A 134 -8.17 17.82 -17.23
N GLY A 135 -9.35 17.32 -17.64
CA GLY A 135 -9.77 17.26 -19.04
C GLY A 135 -9.34 15.99 -19.80
N GLY A 136 -9.00 14.95 -19.05
CA GLY A 136 -8.83 13.57 -19.50
C GLY A 136 -7.38 13.03 -19.49
N PRO A 137 -7.20 11.73 -19.78
CA PRO A 137 -5.91 11.02 -19.70
C PRO A 137 -4.76 11.66 -20.50
N LYS A 138 -5.06 12.32 -21.62
CA LYS A 138 -4.07 13.05 -22.45
C LYS A 138 -3.33 14.16 -21.70
N ASN A 139 -3.89 14.67 -20.60
CA ASN A 139 -3.30 15.74 -19.81
C ASN A 139 -2.35 15.24 -18.71
N LEU A 140 -2.01 13.94 -18.69
CA LEU A 140 -1.07 13.34 -17.73
C LEU A 140 0.23 14.13 -17.60
N LYS A 141 0.89 14.40 -18.73
CA LYS A 141 2.15 15.16 -18.76
C LYS A 141 1.99 16.55 -18.15
N LYS A 142 0.89 17.24 -18.48
CA LYS A 142 0.59 18.58 -17.97
C LYS A 142 0.42 18.52 -16.45
N TYR A 143 -0.45 17.63 -15.98
CA TYR A 143 -0.73 17.45 -14.55
C TYR A 143 0.54 17.22 -13.72
N TYR A 144 1.38 16.26 -14.09
CA TYR A 144 2.60 15.99 -13.33
C TYR A 144 3.61 17.13 -13.37
N HIS A 145 3.74 17.84 -14.50
CA HIS A 145 4.62 19.00 -14.56
C HIS A 145 4.07 20.19 -13.75
N GLU A 146 2.77 20.41 -13.71
CA GLU A 146 2.19 21.44 -12.85
C GLU A 146 2.37 21.11 -11.36
N VAL A 147 2.21 19.85 -10.98
CA VAL A 147 2.40 19.41 -9.58
C VAL A 147 3.88 19.45 -9.17
N CYS A 148 4.78 18.92 -10.00
CA CYS A 148 6.19 18.76 -9.64
C CYS A 148 7.06 19.94 -10.09
N LEU A 149 7.05 20.22 -11.39
CA LEU A 149 8.00 21.12 -12.03
C LEU A 149 7.73 22.59 -11.68
N ASP A 150 6.47 23.00 -11.57
CA ASP A 150 6.16 24.40 -11.26
C ASP A 150 6.55 24.78 -9.83
N CYS A 151 6.31 23.89 -8.86
CA CYS A 151 6.81 24.05 -7.49
C CYS A 151 8.33 24.21 -7.49
N HIS A 152 9.06 23.29 -8.14
CA HIS A 152 10.52 23.36 -8.22
C HIS A 152 11.00 24.64 -8.90
N LYS A 153 10.38 25.04 -10.01
CA LYS A 153 10.74 26.28 -10.71
C LYS A 153 10.52 27.52 -9.84
N ASN A 154 9.42 27.59 -9.11
CA ASN A 154 9.10 28.74 -8.27
C ASN A 154 10.02 28.82 -7.05
N MET A 155 10.32 27.68 -6.43
CA MET A 155 11.34 27.60 -5.36
C MET A 155 12.72 27.99 -5.88
N HIS A 156 13.11 27.51 -7.06
CA HIS A 156 14.40 27.83 -7.68
C HIS A 156 14.53 29.33 -7.99
N LYS A 157 13.47 29.96 -8.51
CA LYS A 157 13.40 31.42 -8.75
C LYS A 157 13.52 32.25 -7.46
N ALA A 158 13.20 31.65 -6.31
CA ALA A 158 13.29 32.27 -5.00
C ALA A 158 14.57 31.87 -4.24
N ASP A 159 15.57 31.34 -4.94
CA ASP A 159 16.85 30.88 -4.39
C ASP A 159 16.69 29.87 -3.24
N LYS A 160 15.62 29.06 -3.28
CA LYS A 160 15.40 27.97 -2.31
C LYS A 160 15.97 26.66 -2.84
N ALA A 161 16.52 25.87 -1.92
CA ALA A 161 16.89 24.49 -2.21
C ALA A 161 15.64 23.71 -2.65
N THR A 162 15.72 23.05 -3.80
CA THR A 162 14.59 22.35 -4.41
C THR A 162 15.08 21.24 -5.33
N GLY A 163 14.15 20.45 -5.85
CA GLY A 163 14.43 19.39 -6.79
C GLY A 163 14.81 19.89 -8.19
N PRO A 164 15.01 18.97 -9.14
CA PRO A 164 15.41 19.31 -10.50
C PRO A 164 14.35 20.14 -11.23
N VAL A 165 14.82 21.11 -12.03
CA VAL A 165 14.01 21.93 -12.94
C VAL A 165 14.27 21.62 -14.43
N LYS A 166 15.18 20.68 -14.71
CA LYS A 166 15.54 20.22 -16.06
C LYS A 166 15.08 18.78 -16.27
N CYS A 167 14.70 18.42 -17.48
CA CYS A 167 14.11 17.11 -17.81
C CYS A 167 14.95 15.92 -17.32
N ILE A 168 16.26 15.93 -17.56
CA ILE A 168 17.17 14.82 -17.20
C ILE A 168 17.33 14.64 -15.68
N GLY A 169 16.99 15.66 -14.89
CA GLY A 169 17.04 15.55 -13.43
C GLY A 169 15.93 14.68 -12.85
N CYS A 170 14.80 14.55 -13.55
CA CYS A 170 13.70 13.64 -13.20
C CYS A 170 13.71 12.37 -14.06
N HIS A 171 13.93 12.52 -15.36
CA HIS A 171 13.83 11.45 -16.35
C HIS A 171 15.22 10.90 -16.69
N ILE A 172 15.80 10.18 -15.73
CA ILE A 172 17.09 9.53 -15.86
C ILE A 172 16.90 8.26 -16.72
N LYS A 173 17.70 8.12 -17.79
CA LYS A 173 17.68 6.91 -18.62
C LYS A 173 18.25 5.72 -17.85
#